data_AF-A0A9W9DXI2-F1
#
_entry.id   AF-A0A9W9DXI2-F1
#
_cell.length_a   1.000
_cell.length_b   1.000
_cell.length_c   1.000
_cell.angle_alpha   90.00
_cell.angle_beta   90.00
_cell.angle_gamma   90.00
#
_symmetry.space_group_name_H-M   'P 1'
#
loop_
_entity.id
_entity.type
_entity.pdbx_description
1 polymer ?
#
loop_
_entity_poly.entity_id
_entity_poly.type
_entity_poly.pdbx_seq_one_letter_code
_entity_poly.pdbx_strand_id
1 'polypeptide(L)'
;FATISLPPHPTRHSTPVSKRTLNPTFPAAQSTFDFPIYLSLADRLGVLEVVVWDKDYFGVEKIGMGRKEYLGEVGLSLEDWFSIREPGDPVRTLGWDEEGNTPFSIPLASTRSNTHAQGTVQLKIGFVETSKHQAHHQRVDFEEVYSELLKRSRPSLVNIPPVSGFSLSFLLPSASRSFRWERNIHFGMNVGL
;
A
#
# COMPACT_ATOMS: atom_id res chain seq x y z
N PHE A 1 -2.57 -15.03 5.51
CA PHE A 1 -3.25 -14.05 4.62
C PHE A 1 -2.71 -12.67 4.94
N ALA A 2 -2.92 -11.66 4.08
CA ALA A 2 -2.42 -10.31 4.32
C ALA A 2 -3.56 -9.30 4.30
N THR A 3 -3.43 -8.23 5.09
CA THR A 3 -4.31 -7.07 5.05
C THR A 3 -3.55 -5.85 4.58
N ILE A 4 -4.18 -5.01 3.76
CA ILE A 4 -3.56 -3.84 3.14
C ILE A 4 -4.40 -2.60 3.45
N SER A 5 -3.76 -1.50 3.86
CA SER A 5 -4.40 -0.21 4.12
C SER A 5 -3.50 0.96 3.71
N LEU A 6 -4.11 2.06 3.30
CA LEU A 6 -3.42 3.31 2.98
C LEU A 6 -4.13 4.49 3.66
N PRO A 7 -3.71 4.91 4.87
CA PRO A 7 -4.31 6.05 5.55
C PRO A 7 -4.20 7.33 4.69
N PRO A 8 -5.18 8.25 4.74
CA PRO A 8 -6.36 8.25 5.60
C PRO A 8 -7.54 7.46 5.01
N HIS A 9 -7.33 6.67 3.95
CA HIS A 9 -8.40 5.90 3.34
C HIS A 9 -9.01 4.93 4.37
N PRO A 10 -10.33 4.95 4.59
CA PRO A 10 -10.96 4.17 5.66
C PRO A 10 -11.00 2.66 5.37
N THR A 11 -10.90 2.28 4.09
CA THR A 11 -11.01 0.87 3.69
C THR A 11 -9.71 0.13 3.92
N ARG A 12 -9.80 -0.97 4.67
CA ARG A 12 -8.77 -2.01 4.77
C ARG A 12 -9.20 -3.19 3.91
N HIS A 13 -8.29 -3.65 3.06
CA HIS A 13 -8.51 -4.82 2.22
C HIS A 13 -7.81 -6.05 2.78
N SER A 14 -8.23 -7.24 2.34
CA SER A 14 -7.64 -8.51 2.76
C SER A 14 -7.49 -9.43 1.57
N THR A 15 -6.36 -10.12 1.48
CA THR A 15 -6.20 -11.24 0.55
C THR A 15 -6.98 -12.48 1.02
N PRO A 16 -7.24 -13.45 0.13
CA PRO A 16 -7.76 -14.75 0.52
C PRO A 16 -6.84 -15.46 1.52
N VAL A 17 -7.36 -16.48 2.19
CA VAL A 17 -6.53 -17.31 3.07
C VAL A 17 -5.84 -18.37 2.22
N SER A 18 -4.51 -18.30 2.15
CA SER A 18 -3.70 -19.41 1.63
C SER A 18 -3.52 -20.47 2.71
N LYS A 19 -3.70 -21.74 2.35
CA LYS A 19 -3.71 -22.85 3.31
C LYS A 19 -2.39 -23.63 3.21
N ARG A 20 -1.81 -23.96 4.38
CA ARG A 20 -0.67 -24.89 4.51
C ARG A 20 0.52 -24.57 3.59
N THR A 21 0.89 -23.30 3.50
CA THR A 21 2.06 -22.88 2.73
C THR A 21 2.78 -21.73 3.42
N LEU A 22 4.11 -21.78 3.37
CA LEU A 22 5.00 -20.71 3.78
C LEU A 22 5.27 -19.73 2.62
N ASN A 23 4.98 -20.12 1.38
CA ASN A 23 5.16 -19.28 0.19
C ASN A 23 3.81 -19.00 -0.47
N PRO A 24 2.92 -18.24 0.17
CA PRO A 24 1.57 -18.05 -0.35
C PRO A 24 1.56 -17.19 -1.61
N THR A 25 1.05 -17.72 -2.72
CA THR A 25 0.76 -16.94 -3.92
C THR A 25 -0.73 -16.59 -3.95
N PHE A 26 -1.06 -15.34 -4.24
CA PHE A 26 -2.44 -14.85 -4.24
C PHE A 26 -2.93 -14.57 -5.67
N PRO A 27 -4.07 -15.15 -6.11
CA PRO A 27 -4.53 -15.01 -7.48
C PRO A 27 -4.86 -13.56 -7.82
N ALA A 28 -4.33 -13.07 -8.96
CA ALA A 28 -4.43 -11.70 -9.48
C ALA A 28 -5.87 -11.16 -9.70
N ALA A 29 -6.94 -11.88 -9.38
CA ALA A 29 -8.30 -11.34 -9.36
C ALA A 29 -8.79 -10.94 -7.94
N GLN A 30 -8.24 -11.49 -6.86
CA GLN A 30 -8.80 -11.36 -5.49
C GLN A 30 -7.95 -10.61 -4.43
N SER A 31 -6.97 -9.82 -4.83
CA SER A 31 -5.84 -9.31 -4.02
C SER A 31 -5.26 -8.00 -4.60
N THR A 32 -6.10 -7.27 -5.33
CA THR A 32 -5.93 -5.92 -5.89
C THR A 32 -6.99 -5.08 -5.31
N PHE A 33 -6.57 -3.89 -4.96
CA PHE A 33 -7.30 -3.02 -4.07
C PHE A 33 -7.08 -1.59 -4.50
N ASP A 34 -8.07 -1.01 -5.13
CA ASP A 34 -7.95 0.36 -5.58
C ASP A 34 -8.06 1.32 -4.40
N PHE A 35 -7.05 2.15 -4.21
CA PHE A 35 -7.08 3.24 -3.23
C PHE A 35 -7.25 4.58 -3.96
N PRO A 36 -8.43 5.21 -3.95
CA PRO A 36 -8.58 6.54 -4.49
C PRO A 36 -7.73 7.56 -3.71
N ILE A 37 -6.77 8.18 -4.39
CA ILE A 37 -5.91 9.24 -3.82
C ILE A 37 -6.38 10.59 -4.33
N TYR A 38 -6.91 11.38 -3.41
CA TYR A 38 -7.32 12.75 -3.66
C TYR A 38 -6.16 13.70 -3.35
N LEU A 39 -5.79 14.58 -4.29
CA LEU A 39 -4.75 15.59 -4.09
C LEU A 39 -5.04 16.54 -2.91
N SER A 40 -6.29 16.66 -2.50
CA SER A 40 -6.73 17.43 -1.32
C SER A 40 -6.41 16.74 0.01
N LEU A 41 -6.08 15.45 0.00
CA LEU A 41 -5.71 14.65 1.17
C LEU A 41 -4.25 14.19 1.11
N ALA A 42 -3.49 14.66 0.13
CA ALA A 42 -2.10 14.24 -0.09
C ALA A 42 -1.17 14.62 1.07
N ASP A 43 -1.45 15.75 1.74
CA ASP A 43 -0.77 16.23 2.96
C ASP A 43 -0.98 15.32 4.17
N ARG A 44 -2.02 14.49 4.16
CA ARG A 44 -2.36 13.54 5.22
C ARG A 44 -2.15 12.08 4.80
N LEU A 45 -1.61 11.86 3.61
CA LEU A 45 -1.37 10.52 3.10
C LEU A 45 -0.34 9.84 4.00
N GLY A 46 -0.75 8.74 4.61
CA GLY A 46 0.11 7.94 5.46
C GLY A 46 1.00 7.01 4.65
N VAL A 47 1.47 5.99 5.36
CA VAL A 47 2.30 4.91 4.81
C VAL A 47 1.37 3.82 4.26
N LEU A 48 1.73 3.20 3.13
CA LEU A 48 1.07 1.99 2.68
C LEU A 48 1.44 0.84 3.63
N GLU A 49 0.45 0.32 4.33
CA GLU A 49 0.63 -0.71 5.35
C GLU A 49 0.18 -2.07 4.82
N VAL A 50 1.07 -3.05 4.90
CA VAL A 50 0.75 -4.46 4.65
C VAL A 50 1.03 -5.23 5.93
N VAL A 51 0.01 -5.87 6.51
CA VAL A 51 0.15 -6.71 7.71
C VAL A 51 -0.13 -8.16 7.36
N VAL A 52 0.79 -9.04 7.70
CA VAL A 52 0.70 -10.47 7.44
C VAL A 52 0.21 -11.21 8.69
N TRP A 53 -0.77 -12.07 8.49
CA TRP A 53 -1.42 -12.83 9.54
C TRP A 53 -1.40 -14.32 9.20
N ASP A 54 -1.08 -15.14 10.19
CA ASP A 54 -1.47 -16.54 10.15
C ASP A 54 -2.91 -16.68 10.64
N LYS A 55 -3.67 -17.57 10.01
CA LYS A 55 -5.04 -17.86 10.42
C LYS A 55 -5.16 -19.33 10.74
N ASP A 56 -5.13 -19.62 12.03
CA ASP A 56 -5.37 -20.95 12.53
C ASP A 56 -6.86 -21.23 12.67
N TYR A 57 -7.27 -22.35 12.09
CA TYR A 57 -8.60 -22.91 12.33
C TYR A 57 -8.47 -23.95 13.44
N PHE A 58 -8.75 -23.55 14.68
CA PHE A 58 -8.94 -24.49 15.78
C PHE A 58 -10.45 -24.76 15.94
N GLY A 59 -10.88 -26.02 15.76
CA GLY A 59 -12.26 -26.46 15.90
C GLY A 59 -12.78 -27.26 14.70
N VAL A 60 -13.71 -28.19 14.96
CA VAL A 60 -14.39 -29.02 13.95
C VAL A 60 -14.98 -28.11 12.88
N GLU A 61 -14.78 -28.47 11.59
CA GLU A 61 -14.91 -27.68 10.34
C GLU A 61 -16.14 -26.75 10.17
N LYS A 62 -17.11 -26.74 11.10
CA LYS A 62 -18.35 -25.96 11.02
C LYS A 62 -18.56 -24.91 12.10
N ILE A 63 -17.74 -24.87 13.17
CA ILE A 63 -17.87 -23.85 14.27
C ILE A 63 -16.46 -23.36 14.72
N GLY A 64 -15.59 -23.04 13.77
CA GLY A 64 -14.22 -22.64 14.09
C GLY A 64 -14.12 -21.17 14.49
N MET A 65 -13.83 -20.90 15.77
CA MET A 65 -13.39 -19.58 16.23
C MET A 65 -11.91 -19.41 15.83
N GLY A 66 -11.67 -18.96 14.60
CA GLY A 66 -10.32 -18.87 14.04
C GLY A 66 -9.46 -17.84 14.77
N ARG A 67 -8.31 -18.25 15.30
CA ARG A 67 -7.30 -17.34 15.87
C ARG A 67 -6.47 -16.75 14.74
N LYS A 68 -6.22 -15.45 14.81
CA LYS A 68 -5.27 -14.78 13.92
C LYS A 68 -3.99 -14.52 14.68
N GLU A 69 -2.89 -15.08 14.22
CA GLU A 69 -1.56 -14.76 14.72
C GLU A 69 -0.90 -13.76 13.78
N TYR A 70 -0.17 -12.81 14.34
CA TYR A 70 0.51 -11.78 13.58
C TYR A 70 1.92 -12.26 13.25
N LEU A 71 2.32 -12.10 11.98
CA LEU A 71 3.62 -12.57 11.49
C LEU A 71 4.58 -11.42 11.19
N GLY A 72 4.07 -10.20 11.04
CA GLY A 72 4.84 -9.00 10.72
C GLY A 72 4.12 -8.07 9.76
N GLU A 73 4.78 -6.99 9.39
CA GLU A 73 4.25 -5.93 8.57
C GLU A 73 5.34 -5.29 7.71
N VAL A 74 4.86 -4.58 6.71
CA VAL A 74 5.65 -3.67 5.90
C VAL A 74 4.95 -2.33 5.88
N GLY A 75 5.70 -1.28 6.17
CA GLY A 75 5.32 0.10 5.93
C GLY A 75 6.08 0.64 4.73
N LEU A 76 5.36 1.18 3.75
CA LEU A 76 5.92 1.77 2.55
C LEU A 76 5.50 3.24 2.38
N SER A 77 6.44 4.16 2.65
CA SER A 77 6.25 5.61 2.50
C SER A 77 6.02 5.99 1.03
N LEU A 78 5.34 7.12 0.77
CA LEU A 78 5.07 7.57 -0.60
C LEU A 78 6.35 7.73 -1.44
N GLU A 79 7.43 8.26 -0.84
CA GLU A 79 8.72 8.46 -1.49
C GLU A 79 9.42 7.15 -1.89
N ASP A 80 9.10 6.05 -1.21
CA ASP A 80 9.71 4.75 -1.44
C ASP A 80 8.92 3.87 -2.44
N TRP A 81 7.79 4.35 -2.98
CA TRP A 81 6.93 3.57 -3.89
C TRP A 81 7.69 3.16 -5.17
N PHE A 82 8.35 4.12 -5.80
CA PHE A 82 9.06 3.94 -7.08
C PHE A 82 10.58 4.10 -6.95
N SER A 83 11.10 4.25 -5.73
CA SER A 83 12.54 4.38 -5.47
C SER A 83 13.31 3.09 -5.74
N ILE A 84 14.56 3.25 -6.18
CA ILE A 84 15.53 2.18 -6.32
C ILE A 84 15.83 1.64 -4.91
N ARG A 85 15.70 0.33 -4.72
CA ARG A 85 15.88 -0.30 -3.39
C ARG A 85 17.23 -0.99 -3.28
N GLU A 86 17.58 -1.76 -4.31
CA GLU A 86 18.85 -2.47 -4.37
C GLU A 86 19.75 -1.91 -5.48
N PRO A 87 21.08 -1.96 -5.32
CA PRO A 87 22.01 -1.63 -6.39
C PRO A 87 21.75 -2.49 -7.63
N GLY A 88 21.36 -1.85 -8.73
CA GLY A 88 21.02 -2.53 -10.00
C GLY A 88 19.53 -2.70 -10.26
N ASP A 89 18.66 -2.33 -9.32
CA ASP A 89 17.22 -2.27 -9.60
C ASP A 89 16.92 -1.21 -10.67
N PRO A 90 16.10 -1.52 -11.69
CA PRO A 90 15.66 -0.53 -12.65
C PRO A 90 14.74 0.49 -11.97
N VAL A 91 14.75 1.73 -12.48
CA VAL A 91 13.73 2.73 -12.13
C VAL A 91 12.38 2.18 -12.59
N ARG A 92 11.46 1.95 -11.64
CA ARG A 92 10.13 1.45 -11.94
C ARG A 92 9.31 2.55 -12.59
N THR A 93 8.63 2.21 -13.67
CA THR A 93 7.72 3.14 -14.32
C THR A 93 6.47 3.31 -13.45
N LEU A 94 5.84 4.49 -13.53
CA LEU A 94 4.80 4.90 -12.59
C LEU A 94 3.44 4.26 -12.91
N GLY A 95 3.16 4.01 -14.19
CA GLY A 95 1.91 3.42 -14.63
C GLY A 95 1.80 1.94 -14.28
N TRP A 96 0.60 1.51 -13.92
CA TRP A 96 0.31 0.13 -13.54
C TRP A 96 0.57 -0.88 -14.68
N ASP A 97 0.08 -0.57 -15.87
CA ASP A 97 0.11 -1.43 -17.06
C ASP A 97 1.38 -1.21 -17.92
N GLU A 98 2.30 -0.38 -17.45
CA GLU A 98 3.56 -0.11 -18.15
C GLU A 98 4.54 -1.27 -17.96
N GLU A 99 5.27 -1.62 -19.03
CA GLU A 99 6.17 -2.78 -19.05
C GLU A 99 7.31 -2.68 -18.02
N GLY A 100 7.76 -1.46 -17.72
CA GLY A 100 8.81 -1.19 -16.73
C GLY A 100 8.32 -1.23 -15.27
N ASN A 101 7.02 -1.44 -15.02
CA ASN A 101 6.50 -1.57 -13.67
C ASN A 101 6.53 -3.03 -13.21
N THR A 102 7.62 -3.38 -12.55
CA THR A 102 7.88 -4.73 -12.06
C THR A 102 7.66 -4.85 -10.54
N PRO A 103 7.32 -6.05 -10.05
CA PRO A 103 7.22 -6.32 -8.63
C PRO A 103 8.58 -6.25 -7.93
N PHE A 104 8.60 -5.81 -6.67
CA PHE A 104 9.78 -5.65 -5.84
C PHE A 104 9.57 -6.25 -4.44
N SER A 105 10.64 -6.69 -3.78
CA SER A 105 10.56 -7.37 -2.49
C SER A 105 10.85 -6.44 -1.32
N ILE A 106 10.18 -6.68 -0.19
CA ILE A 106 10.34 -5.93 1.04
C ILE A 106 10.41 -6.91 2.22
N PRO A 107 11.43 -6.84 3.09
CA PRO A 107 11.50 -7.67 4.27
C PRO A 107 10.38 -7.31 5.24
N LEU A 108 9.81 -8.34 5.89
CA LEU A 108 8.87 -8.14 6.98
C LEU A 108 9.62 -7.56 8.19
N ALA A 109 9.03 -6.54 8.79
CA ALA A 109 9.40 -6.01 10.09
C ALA A 109 8.34 -6.38 11.13
N SER A 110 8.65 -6.22 12.41
CA SER A 110 7.69 -6.36 13.50
C SER A 110 7.84 -5.19 14.45
N THR A 111 6.73 -4.52 14.73
CA THR A 111 6.62 -3.54 15.83
C THR A 111 6.26 -4.19 17.16
N ARG A 112 6.01 -5.51 17.19
CA ARG A 112 5.65 -6.24 18.43
C ARG A 112 6.89 -6.86 19.06
N SER A 113 7.08 -6.57 20.36
CA SER A 113 8.26 -7.02 21.14
C SER A 113 8.47 -8.53 21.17
N ASN A 114 7.41 -9.33 21.01
CA ASN A 114 7.44 -10.78 21.14
C ASN A 114 7.31 -11.51 19.78
N THR A 115 7.39 -10.79 18.66
CA THR A 115 7.30 -11.39 17.32
C THR A 115 8.59 -11.12 16.55
N HIS A 116 9.32 -12.18 16.23
CA HIS A 116 10.44 -12.12 15.30
C HIS A 116 9.92 -12.30 13.87
N ALA A 117 9.62 -11.18 13.21
CA ALA A 117 9.21 -11.21 11.80
C ALA A 117 10.36 -11.72 10.92
N GLN A 118 10.03 -12.64 10.02
CA GLN A 118 10.96 -13.19 9.03
C GLN A 118 10.23 -13.40 7.70
N GLY A 119 10.99 -13.35 6.62
CA GLY A 119 10.48 -13.49 5.25
C GLY A 119 10.26 -12.14 4.57
N THR A 120 9.73 -12.20 3.35
CA THR A 120 9.54 -11.03 2.50
C THR A 120 8.13 -11.00 1.91
N VAL A 121 7.68 -9.80 1.60
CA VAL A 121 6.50 -9.55 0.77
C VAL A 121 7.00 -8.97 -0.53
N GLN A 122 6.63 -9.56 -1.67
CA GLN A 122 6.80 -8.88 -2.95
C GLN A 122 5.57 -8.01 -3.20
N LEU A 123 5.74 -6.78 -3.67
CA LEU A 123 4.66 -5.87 -4.04
C LEU A 123 4.90 -5.32 -5.44
N LYS A 124 3.84 -5.00 -6.17
CA LYS A 124 3.90 -4.13 -7.36
C LYS A 124 2.94 -2.99 -7.10
N ILE A 125 3.32 -1.75 -7.42
CA ILE A 125 2.51 -0.55 -7.20
C ILE A 125 2.54 0.27 -8.48
N GLY A 126 1.45 0.95 -8.82
CA GLY A 126 1.39 1.81 -10.01
C GLY A 126 0.13 2.65 -10.02
N PHE A 127 0.16 3.74 -10.79
CA PHE A 127 -0.98 4.60 -11.07
C PHE A 127 -1.86 3.99 -12.17
N VAL A 128 -3.17 4.21 -12.08
CA VAL A 128 -4.12 3.84 -13.14
C VAL A 128 -4.99 5.03 -13.48
N GLU A 129 -5.29 5.17 -14.77
CA GLU A 129 -6.21 6.20 -15.25
C GLU A 129 -7.64 5.91 -14.77
N THR A 130 -8.31 6.95 -14.28
CA THR A 130 -9.73 6.84 -13.93
C THR A 130 -10.59 6.79 -15.19
N SER A 131 -11.75 6.14 -15.13
CA SER A 131 -12.71 6.05 -16.25
C SER A 131 -13.13 7.41 -16.81
N LYS A 132 -13.05 8.48 -16.01
CA LYS A 132 -13.34 9.86 -16.45
C LYS A 132 -12.29 10.40 -17.44
N HIS A 133 -11.01 10.07 -17.24
CA HIS A 133 -9.93 10.50 -18.14
C HIS A 133 -9.92 9.69 -19.44
N GLN A 134 -10.25 8.40 -19.36
CA GLN A 134 -10.42 7.53 -20.53
C GLN A 134 -11.53 8.03 -21.46
N ALA A 135 -12.64 8.53 -20.91
CA ALA A 135 -13.75 9.09 -21.70
C ALA A 135 -13.37 10.38 -22.45
N HIS A 136 -12.41 11.16 -21.95
CA HIS A 136 -11.99 12.42 -22.54
C HIS A 136 -10.70 12.34 -23.38
N HIS A 137 -10.14 11.14 -23.61
CA HIS A 137 -8.85 10.93 -24.30
C HIS A 137 -7.67 11.77 -23.75
N GLN A 138 -7.77 12.20 -22.50
CA GLN A 138 -6.71 12.96 -21.86
C GLN A 138 -5.79 11.97 -21.14
N ARG A 139 -4.64 11.66 -21.76
CA ARG A 139 -3.60 10.87 -21.10
C ARG A 139 -3.15 11.58 -19.82
N VAL A 140 -3.11 10.82 -18.73
CA VAL A 140 -2.63 11.34 -17.45
C VAL A 140 -1.11 11.26 -17.44
N ASP A 141 -0.45 12.39 -17.20
CA ASP A 141 0.99 12.39 -16.91
C ASP A 141 1.22 11.94 -15.46
N PHE A 142 1.61 10.69 -15.27
CA PHE A 142 1.83 10.13 -13.94
C PHE A 142 3.04 10.73 -13.23
N GLU A 143 4.02 11.26 -13.97
CA GLU A 143 5.18 11.93 -13.39
C GLU A 143 4.75 13.25 -12.72
N GLU A 144 3.93 14.03 -13.42
CA GLU A 144 3.34 15.24 -12.85
C GLU A 144 2.53 14.90 -11.59
N VAL A 145 1.68 13.87 -11.66
CA VAL A 145 0.85 13.43 -10.51
C VAL A 145 1.72 13.01 -9.32
N TYR A 146 2.72 12.17 -9.54
CA TYR A 146 3.59 11.68 -8.47
C TYR A 146 4.40 12.82 -7.86
N SER A 147 4.94 13.73 -8.68
CA SER A 147 5.66 14.90 -8.21
C SER A 147 4.78 15.83 -7.35
N GLU A 148 3.52 16.04 -7.74
CA GLU A 148 2.57 16.83 -6.97
C GLU A 148 2.18 16.16 -5.64
N LEU A 149 2.03 14.83 -5.64
CA LEU A 149 1.80 14.08 -4.41
C LEU A 149 2.99 14.21 -3.45
N LEU A 150 4.22 14.07 -3.92
CA LEU A 150 5.43 14.24 -3.11
C LEU A 150 5.60 15.66 -2.58
N LYS A 151 5.29 16.68 -3.39
CA LYS A 151 5.35 18.09 -2.94
C LYS A 151 4.36 18.38 -1.82
N ARG A 152 3.17 17.78 -1.87
CA ARG A 152 2.09 18.02 -0.90
C ARG A 152 2.20 17.15 0.34
N SER A 153 2.71 15.93 0.21
CA SER A 153 2.89 15.01 1.35
C SER A 153 4.01 15.46 2.29
N ARG A 154 4.97 16.25 1.79
CA ARG A 154 5.98 16.89 2.62
C ARG A 154 5.32 18.02 3.39
N PRO A 155 5.18 17.94 4.73
CA PRO A 155 4.79 19.10 5.50
C PRO A 155 5.83 20.18 5.23
N SER A 156 5.40 21.32 4.70
CA SER A 156 6.29 22.48 4.63
C SER A 156 6.72 22.79 6.06
N LEU A 157 8.01 22.63 6.36
CA LEU A 157 8.65 23.13 7.60
C LEU A 157 8.66 24.67 7.67
N VAL A 158 7.81 25.33 6.89
CA VAL A 158 7.64 26.76 6.81
C VAL A 158 6.18 27.03 7.15
N ASN A 159 5.96 27.74 8.26
CA ASN A 159 4.67 28.14 8.84
C ASN A 159 4.00 27.13 9.79
N ILE A 160 4.73 26.59 10.76
CA ILE A 160 4.16 26.46 12.10
C ILE A 160 4.44 27.80 12.81
N PRO A 161 3.53 28.79 12.81
CA PRO A 161 3.60 29.82 13.82
C PRO A 161 3.43 29.12 15.19
N PRO A 162 4.20 29.48 16.21
CA PRO A 162 4.03 28.90 17.54
C PRO A 162 2.64 29.30 18.07
N VAL A 163 1.62 28.48 17.84
CA VAL A 163 0.26 28.78 18.29
C VAL A 163 0.03 28.21 19.67
N SER A 164 0.17 29.09 20.66
CA SER A 164 -0.65 29.01 21.87
C SER A 164 -2.09 29.34 21.47
N GLY A 165 -2.92 28.30 21.33
CA GLY A 165 -4.39 28.33 21.30
C GLY A 165 -5.07 29.24 20.27
N PHE A 166 -5.82 28.66 19.32
CA PHE A 166 -7.22 29.02 19.00
C PHE A 166 -7.69 28.23 17.76
N SER A 167 -8.95 27.82 17.80
CA SER A 167 -9.67 27.05 16.77
C SER A 167 -10.00 27.91 15.54
N LEU A 168 -9.90 27.37 14.31
CA LEU A 168 -10.72 27.86 13.20
C LEU A 168 -10.92 26.81 12.09
N SER A 169 -12.19 26.55 11.79
CA SER A 169 -12.72 25.76 10.68
C SER A 169 -12.48 26.45 9.32
N PHE A 170 -12.06 25.69 8.31
CA PHE A 170 -12.07 26.15 6.91
C PHE A 170 -12.67 25.10 5.95
N LEU A 171 -13.73 25.53 5.28
CA LEU A 171 -14.33 24.94 4.07
C LEU A 171 -13.48 25.32 2.86
N LEU A 172 -13.05 24.36 2.04
CA LEU A 172 -12.58 24.61 0.66
C LEU A 172 -12.84 23.38 -0.27
N PRO A 173 -12.91 23.57 -1.60
CA PRO A 173 -13.75 22.80 -2.51
C PRO A 173 -13.10 21.54 -3.08
N SER A 174 -13.99 20.62 -3.47
CA SER A 174 -13.74 19.33 -4.11
C SER A 174 -13.12 19.46 -5.51
N ALA A 175 -11.87 19.01 -5.67
CA ALA A 175 -11.33 18.53 -6.93
C ALA A 175 -10.96 17.04 -6.78
N SER A 176 -11.82 16.19 -7.33
CA SER A 176 -11.73 14.73 -7.23
C SER A 176 -10.68 14.19 -8.19
N ARG A 177 -9.63 13.55 -7.67
CA ARG A 177 -8.79 12.61 -8.43
C ARG A 177 -8.80 11.27 -7.70
N SER A 178 -8.88 10.20 -8.46
CA SER A 178 -8.96 8.82 -7.98
C SER A 178 -7.73 8.08 -8.51
N PHE A 179 -7.21 7.17 -7.70
CA PHE A 179 -6.05 6.32 -7.95
C PHE A 179 -6.51 4.86 -7.75
N ARG A 180 -5.84 3.92 -8.40
CA ARG A 180 -6.19 2.49 -8.43
C ARG A 180 -4.89 1.68 -8.49
N TRP A 181 -4.85 0.51 -7.85
CA TRP A 181 -3.66 -0.33 -7.60
C TRP A 181 -3.99 -1.78 -7.94
N GLU A 182 -3.18 -2.50 -8.75
CA GLU A 182 -3.26 -3.97 -8.93
C GLU A 182 -1.90 -4.67 -8.69
N ARG A 183 -1.53 -5.87 -9.22
CA ARG A 183 -0.51 -6.83 -8.68
C ARG A 183 0.70 -7.22 -9.57
N ASN A 184 1.86 -7.63 -9.04
CA ASN A 184 2.11 -8.94 -8.43
C ASN A 184 2.62 -8.85 -6.99
N ILE A 185 2.03 -9.67 -6.14
CA ILE A 185 2.55 -9.98 -4.80
C ILE A 185 2.87 -11.48 -4.79
N HIS A 186 4.12 -11.85 -5.07
CA HIS A 186 4.64 -13.17 -4.72
C HIS A 186 5.13 -13.15 -3.27
N PHE A 187 4.64 -14.04 -2.41
CA PHE A 187 5.29 -14.25 -1.12
C PHE A 187 6.29 -15.38 -1.25
N GLY A 188 7.54 -15.09 -0.91
CA GLY A 188 8.56 -16.08 -0.63
C GLY A 188 8.92 -16.03 0.86
N MET A 189 8.37 -16.90 1.71
CA MET A 189 9.00 -17.19 3.01
C MET A 189 9.90 -18.40 2.84
N ASN A 190 11.21 -18.16 2.89
CA ASN A 190 12.17 -19.22 3.13
C ASN A 190 12.30 -19.36 4.65
N VAL A 191 11.70 -20.39 5.22
CA VAL A 191 11.92 -20.76 6.62
C VAL A 191 13.03 -21.79 6.59
N GLY A 192 14.26 -21.32 6.82
CA GLY A 192 15.38 -22.21 7.10
C GLY A 192 15.11 -22.89 8.45
N LEU A 193 15.12 -24.23 8.44
CA LEU A 193 15.39 -25.03 9.64
C LEU A 193 16.81 -24.74 10.15
#